data_AF-A0A930A955-F1
#
_entry.id   AF-A0A930A955-F1
#
_cell.length_a   1.000
_cell.length_b   1.000
_cell.length_c   1.000
_cell.angle_alpha   90.00
_cell.angle_beta   90.00
_cell.angle_gamma   90.00
#
_symmetry.space_group_name_H-M   'P 1'
#
loop_
_entity.id
_entity.type
_entity.pdbx_description
1 polymer ?
#
loop_
_entity_poly.entity_id
_entity_poly.type
_entity_poly.pdbx_seq_one_letter_code
_entity_poly.pdbx_strand_id
1 'polypeptide(L)'
;MENLKERVLEYIENHPKKNRRVDDILSALGMTSSSDFVKVSQALSELERELLLFRADDNQYLTQKQAGVMTGRISINRSGLGFVDREDRDSIKIDPTDQNTALDGDTVLVRCKPWETYGEVLRVITRAKDFIIGTFLPRGKRLKFIPDDEKLQDKLITVKYDQDFLPVEGMKVLCRIQKYGTAIVVYVERVIGYKDDLGVDIL
;
A
#
# COMPACT_ATOMS: atom_id res chain seq x y z
N MET A 1 -18.85 19.28 -11.43
CA MET A 1 -17.62 19.20 -10.61
C MET A 1 -16.46 18.63 -11.40
N GLU A 2 -16.67 17.60 -12.23
CA GLU A 2 -15.65 16.97 -13.09
C GLU A 2 -14.83 17.98 -13.92
N ASN A 3 -15.49 18.91 -14.61
CA ASN A 3 -14.82 19.98 -15.38
C ASN A 3 -13.93 20.92 -14.54
N LEU A 4 -14.22 21.11 -13.25
CA LEU A 4 -13.38 21.94 -12.37
C LEU A 4 -12.10 21.20 -11.96
N LYS A 5 -12.20 19.89 -11.67
CA LYS A 5 -11.04 19.06 -11.32
C LYS A 5 -10.03 19.01 -12.46
N GLU A 6 -10.50 18.84 -13.70
CA GLU A 6 -9.67 18.86 -14.91
C GLU A 6 -8.92 20.19 -15.05
N ARG A 7 -9.63 21.32 -14.92
CA ARG A 7 -9.01 22.66 -15.00
C ARG A 7 -7.97 22.89 -13.91
N VAL A 8 -8.20 22.39 -12.70
CA VAL A 8 -7.24 22.49 -11.58
C VAL A 8 -6.00 21.65 -11.88
N LEU A 9 -6.16 20.41 -12.36
CA LEU A 9 -5.04 19.54 -12.74
C LEU A 9 -4.21 20.15 -13.85
N GLU A 10 -4.85 20.61 -14.92
CA GLU A 10 -4.19 21.25 -16.07
C GLU A 10 -3.42 22.50 -15.64
N TYR A 11 -3.98 23.32 -14.75
CA TYR A 11 -3.27 24.47 -14.20
C TYR A 11 -2.01 24.05 -13.44
N ILE A 12 -2.12 23.11 -12.50
CA ILE A 12 -1.00 22.66 -11.66
C ILE A 12 0.10 22.03 -12.52
N GLU A 13 -0.27 21.26 -13.54
CA GLU A 13 0.67 20.61 -14.45
C GLU A 13 1.53 21.62 -15.22
N ASN A 14 0.92 22.72 -15.68
CA ASN A 14 1.55 23.70 -16.57
C ASN A 14 2.24 24.88 -15.85
N HIS A 15 2.01 25.08 -14.56
CA HIS A 15 2.60 26.21 -13.80
C HIS A 15 3.80 25.76 -12.98
N PRO A 16 4.79 26.61 -12.66
CA PRO A 16 5.92 26.25 -11.79
C PRO A 16 5.52 26.13 -10.32
N LYS A 17 6.34 25.46 -9.50
CA LYS A 17 6.19 25.33 -8.02
C LYS A 17 6.36 26.66 -7.26
N LYS A 18 5.93 27.80 -7.78
CA LYS A 18 5.70 29.00 -6.97
C LYS A 18 4.28 29.56 -7.15
N ASN A 19 3.54 29.03 -8.12
CA ASN A 19 2.22 29.51 -8.53
C ASN A 19 1.23 28.34 -8.49
N ARG A 20 1.14 27.63 -7.36
CA ARG A 20 0.29 26.43 -7.20
C ARG A 20 -0.36 26.36 -5.82
N ARG A 21 -0.52 27.51 -5.15
CA ARG A 21 -1.34 27.63 -3.95
C ARG A 21 -2.80 27.79 -4.34
N VAL A 22 -3.70 27.62 -3.38
CA VAL A 22 -5.14 27.79 -3.59
C VAL A 22 -5.45 29.16 -4.22
N ASP A 23 -4.82 30.22 -3.73
CA ASP A 23 -5.03 31.59 -4.23
C ASP A 23 -4.52 31.78 -5.67
N ASP A 24 -3.42 31.12 -6.03
CA ASP A 24 -2.88 31.16 -7.41
C ASP A 24 -3.86 30.48 -8.38
N ILE A 25 -4.38 29.32 -7.97
CA ILE A 25 -5.36 28.54 -8.73
C ILE A 25 -6.66 29.33 -8.90
N LEU A 26 -7.19 29.90 -7.81
CA LEU A 26 -8.41 30.73 -7.84
C LEU A 26 -8.25 31.93 -8.79
N SER A 27 -7.13 32.64 -8.66
CA SER A 27 -6.82 33.80 -9.49
C SER A 27 -6.75 33.44 -10.97
N ALA A 28 -6.08 32.33 -11.30
CA ALA A 28 -5.94 31.86 -12.68
C ALA A 28 -7.25 31.34 -13.28
N LEU A 29 -8.13 30.77 -12.46
CA LEU A 29 -9.45 30.29 -12.90
C LEU A 29 -10.51 31.40 -12.96
N GLY A 30 -10.16 32.65 -12.58
CA GLY A 30 -11.10 33.78 -12.51
C GLY A 30 -12.15 33.63 -11.40
N MET A 31 -11.83 32.87 -10.36
CA MET A 31 -12.73 32.45 -9.30
C MET A 31 -12.48 33.27 -8.03
N THR A 32 -13.26 34.33 -7.82
CA THR A 32 -13.01 35.34 -6.77
C THR A 32 -14.04 35.36 -5.64
N SER A 33 -15.15 34.62 -5.77
CA SER A 33 -16.19 34.60 -4.73
C SER A 33 -15.87 33.60 -3.61
N SER A 34 -16.44 33.82 -2.41
CA SER A 34 -16.34 32.84 -1.32
C SER A 34 -16.94 31.48 -1.69
N SER A 35 -17.98 31.45 -2.55
CA SER A 35 -18.54 30.18 -3.04
C SER A 35 -17.54 29.43 -3.93
N ASP A 36 -16.74 30.16 -4.70
CA ASP A 36 -15.77 29.59 -5.60
C ASP A 36 -14.56 29.04 -4.85
N PHE A 37 -14.14 29.74 -3.79
CA PHE A 37 -13.15 29.21 -2.84
C PHE A 37 -13.56 27.83 -2.30
N VAL A 38 -14.82 27.68 -1.88
CA VAL A 38 -15.34 26.40 -1.39
C VAL A 38 -15.28 25.33 -2.48
N LYS A 39 -15.72 25.64 -3.71
CA LYS A 39 -15.68 24.70 -4.84
C LYS A 39 -14.26 24.24 -5.19
N VAL A 40 -13.30 25.16 -5.25
CA VAL A 40 -11.89 24.83 -5.55
C VAL A 40 -11.27 24.03 -4.42
N SER A 41 -11.54 24.40 -3.16
CA SER A 41 -11.04 23.67 -1.98
C SER A 41 -11.57 22.23 -1.94
N GLN A 42 -12.85 22.03 -2.28
CA GLN A 42 -13.45 20.70 -2.41
C GLN A 42 -12.80 19.91 -3.54
N ALA A 43 -12.65 20.51 -4.73
CA ALA A 43 -11.99 19.86 -5.87
C ALA A 43 -10.55 19.43 -5.54
N LEU A 44 -9.76 20.29 -4.88
CA LEU A 44 -8.41 19.97 -4.43
C LEU A 44 -8.40 18.81 -3.43
N SER A 45 -9.31 18.84 -2.45
CA SER A 45 -9.41 17.78 -1.43
C SER A 45 -9.79 16.43 -2.06
N GLU A 46 -10.67 16.43 -3.07
CA GLU A 46 -11.04 15.24 -3.83
C GLU A 46 -9.85 14.70 -4.63
N LEU A 47 -9.11 15.57 -5.32
CA LEU A 47 -7.92 15.20 -6.09
C LEU A 47 -6.78 14.66 -5.21
N GLU A 48 -6.61 15.18 -3.99
CA GLU A 48 -5.68 14.63 -2.99
C GLU A 48 -6.13 13.25 -2.51
N ARG A 49 -7.44 13.06 -2.28
CA ARG A 49 -8.01 11.75 -1.91
C ARG A 49 -7.83 10.72 -3.03
N GLU A 50 -7.98 11.16 -4.27
CA GLU A 50 -7.75 10.36 -5.50
C GLU A 50 -6.25 10.16 -5.81
N LEU A 51 -5.33 10.74 -5.02
CA LEU A 51 -3.87 10.68 -5.19
C LEU A 51 -3.37 11.25 -6.53
N LEU A 52 -4.16 12.13 -7.15
CA LEU A 52 -3.80 12.86 -8.35
C LEU A 52 -3.00 14.12 -7.99
N LEU A 53 -3.25 14.68 -6.81
CA LEU A 53 -2.52 15.80 -6.24
C LEU A 53 -1.91 15.48 -4.88
N PHE A 54 -0.80 16.17 -4.60
CA PHE A 54 -0.08 16.12 -3.33
C PHE A 54 0.17 17.54 -2.87
N ARG A 55 -0.03 17.81 -1.59
CA ARG A 55 0.30 19.08 -0.97
C ARG A 55 1.68 19.02 -0.32
N ALA A 56 2.55 19.94 -0.70
CA ALA A 56 3.85 20.13 -0.08
C ALA A 56 3.75 21.00 1.18
N ASP A 57 4.80 21.00 2.01
CA ASP A 57 4.87 21.73 3.28
C ASP A 57 4.66 23.25 3.12
N ASP A 58 5.01 23.80 1.95
CA ASP A 58 4.81 25.20 1.59
C ASP A 58 3.42 25.51 1.01
N ASN A 59 2.46 24.59 1.21
CA ASN A 59 1.07 24.63 0.77
C ASN A 59 0.86 24.64 -0.75
N GLN A 60 1.86 24.17 -1.50
CA GLN A 60 1.75 24.06 -2.95
C GLN A 60 1.23 22.69 -3.36
N TYR A 61 0.34 22.69 -4.34
CA TYR A 61 -0.16 21.46 -4.94
C TYR A 61 0.78 20.99 -6.05
N LEU A 62 0.98 19.68 -6.11
CA LEU A 62 1.88 19.00 -7.02
C LEU A 62 1.14 17.82 -7.66
N THR A 63 1.32 17.59 -8.96
CA THR A 63 0.96 16.31 -9.56
C THR A 63 1.88 15.19 -9.07
N GLN A 64 1.50 13.93 -9.27
CA GLN A 64 2.37 12.76 -8.99
C GLN A 64 3.79 12.93 -9.53
N LYS A 65 3.89 13.30 -10.82
CA LYS A 65 5.16 13.55 -11.51
C LYS A 65 5.99 14.65 -10.85
N GLN A 66 5.35 15.75 -10.45
CA GLN A 66 6.02 16.89 -9.82
C GLN A 66 6.43 16.60 -8.37
N ALA A 67 5.69 15.73 -7.67
CA ALA A 67 6.03 15.26 -6.33
C ALA A 67 7.07 14.12 -6.33
N GLY A 68 7.41 13.55 -7.51
CA GLY A 68 8.32 12.41 -7.62
C GLY A 68 7.73 11.15 -7.00
N VAL A 69 6.42 10.96 -7.13
CA VAL A 69 5.71 9.78 -6.62
C VAL A 69 4.92 9.12 -7.74
N MET A 70 4.67 7.82 -7.59
CA MET A 70 3.80 7.07 -8.49
C MET A 70 3.06 5.97 -7.73
N THR A 71 1.91 5.58 -8.26
CA THR A 71 1.19 4.40 -7.79
C THR A 71 1.54 3.18 -8.64
N GLY A 72 1.68 2.02 -8.03
CA GLY A 72 1.90 0.78 -8.75
C GLY A 72 1.74 -0.45 -7.86
N ARG A 73 1.72 -1.63 -8.48
CA ARG A 73 1.65 -2.90 -7.75
C ARG A 73 3.05 -3.33 -7.35
N ILE A 74 3.26 -3.60 -6.06
CA ILE A 74 4.55 -4.11 -5.58
C ILE A 74 4.61 -5.64 -5.74
N SER A 75 5.71 -6.13 -6.30
CA SER A 75 6.09 -7.54 -6.26
C SER A 75 7.29 -7.71 -5.34
N ILE A 76 7.18 -8.58 -4.36
CA ILE A 76 8.25 -8.87 -3.39
C ILE A 76 8.78 -10.27 -3.68
N ASN A 77 10.08 -10.42 -3.80
CA ASN A 77 10.71 -11.72 -4.05
C ASN A 77 10.99 -12.46 -2.72
N ARG A 78 11.52 -13.70 -2.81
CA ARG A 78 11.87 -14.51 -1.63
C ARG A 78 12.98 -13.91 -0.76
N SER A 79 13.86 -13.08 -1.32
CA SER A 79 14.87 -12.36 -0.53
C SER A 79 14.33 -11.09 0.14
N GLY A 80 13.03 -10.82 -0.01
CA GLY A 80 12.38 -9.65 0.56
C GLY A 80 12.55 -8.36 -0.24
N LEU A 81 13.21 -8.37 -1.41
CA LEU A 81 13.37 -7.18 -2.25
C LEU A 81 12.09 -6.92 -3.04
N GLY A 82 11.63 -5.67 -3.03
CA GLY A 82 10.41 -5.22 -3.68
C GLY A 82 10.66 -4.56 -5.03
N PHE A 83 9.72 -4.68 -5.95
CA PHE A 83 9.76 -4.07 -7.27
C PHE A 83 8.41 -3.48 -7.63
N VAL A 84 8.41 -2.28 -8.21
CA VAL A 84 7.24 -1.65 -8.83
C VAL A 84 7.57 -1.30 -10.27
N ASP A 85 6.81 -1.89 -11.20
CA ASP A 85 7.06 -1.72 -12.63
C ASP A 85 6.68 -0.32 -13.14
N ARG A 86 7.41 0.12 -14.16
CA ARG A 86 7.18 1.37 -14.89
C ARG A 86 6.98 1.00 -16.36
N GLU A 87 6.04 1.66 -17.05
CA GLU A 87 5.69 1.31 -18.44
C GLU A 87 6.89 1.41 -19.39
N ASP A 88 7.69 2.48 -19.28
CA ASP A 88 8.76 2.79 -20.23
C ASP A 88 10.18 2.74 -19.64
N ARG A 89 10.36 2.16 -18.44
CA ARG A 89 11.64 2.17 -17.70
C ARG A 89 11.82 0.94 -16.83
N ASP A 90 13.05 0.75 -16.36
CA ASP A 90 13.38 -0.25 -15.34
C ASP A 90 12.48 -0.10 -14.10
N SER A 91 12.09 -1.22 -13.50
CA SER A 91 11.31 -1.24 -12.26
C SER A 91 12.01 -0.48 -11.13
N ILE A 92 11.22 0.15 -10.26
CA ILE A 92 11.71 0.74 -9.02
C ILE A 92 11.98 -0.38 -8.03
N LYS A 93 13.22 -0.51 -7.58
CA LYS A 93 13.66 -1.42 -6.52
C LYS A 93 13.39 -0.79 -5.16
N ILE A 94 12.90 -1.58 -4.22
CA ILE A 94 12.53 -1.12 -2.88
C ILE A 94 13.09 -2.10 -1.86
N ASP A 95 14.03 -1.62 -1.05
CA ASP A 95 14.65 -2.43 0.00
C ASP A 95 13.64 -2.83 1.08
N PRO A 96 13.84 -3.97 1.78
CA PRO A 96 12.92 -4.42 2.82
C PRO A 96 12.59 -3.37 3.89
N THR A 97 13.55 -2.49 4.21
CA THR A 97 13.39 -1.39 5.18
C THR A 97 12.51 -0.26 4.68
N ASP A 98 12.42 -0.10 3.35
CA ASP A 98 11.73 1.01 2.69
C ASP A 98 10.35 0.58 2.17
N GLN A 99 9.93 -0.67 2.39
CA GLN A 99 8.62 -1.19 2.02
C GLN A 99 7.51 -0.82 3.00
N ASN A 100 7.85 -0.23 4.15
CA ASN A 100 6.92 0.12 5.21
C ASN A 100 6.08 -1.12 5.65
N THR A 101 4.77 -1.12 5.40
CA THR A 101 3.87 -2.26 5.72
C THR A 101 3.38 -3.02 4.49
N ALA A 102 3.96 -2.77 3.32
CA ALA A 102 3.55 -3.41 2.08
C ALA A 102 3.80 -4.92 2.12
N LEU A 103 2.83 -5.68 1.62
CA LEU A 103 2.97 -7.10 1.33
C LEU A 103 3.01 -7.32 -0.18
N ASP A 104 3.47 -8.51 -0.58
CA ASP A 104 3.52 -8.90 -1.98
C ASP A 104 2.15 -8.77 -2.64
N GLY A 105 2.12 -8.08 -3.77
CA GLY A 105 0.93 -7.84 -4.57
C GLY A 105 0.14 -6.57 -4.21
N ASP A 106 0.45 -5.88 -3.12
CA ASP A 106 -0.23 -4.64 -2.71
C ASP A 106 -0.12 -3.55 -3.79
N THR A 107 -1.13 -2.70 -3.89
CA THR A 107 -1.00 -1.43 -4.63
C THR A 107 -0.45 -0.38 -3.68
N VAL A 108 0.68 0.23 -4.04
CA VAL A 108 1.44 1.15 -3.20
C VAL A 108 1.62 2.50 -3.87
N LEU A 109 1.76 3.54 -3.04
CA LEU A 109 2.30 4.83 -3.45
C LEU A 109 3.80 4.83 -3.11
N VAL A 110 4.64 5.00 -4.13
CA VAL A 110 6.09 4.96 -4.03
C VAL A 110 6.67 6.33 -4.35
N ARG A 111 7.66 6.76 -3.58
CA ARG A 111 8.52 7.89 -3.93
C ARG A 111 9.76 7.37 -4.65
N CYS A 112 10.01 7.91 -5.83
CA CYS A 112 11.20 7.61 -6.62
C CYS A 112 11.44 8.75 -7.61
N LYS A 113 12.68 9.24 -7.71
CA LYS A 113 12.99 10.25 -8.73
C LYS A 113 13.08 9.60 -10.11
N PRO A 114 12.78 10.34 -11.20
CA PRO A 114 12.76 9.77 -12.55
C PRO A 114 14.05 9.06 -12.98
N TRP A 115 15.21 9.47 -12.46
CA TRP A 115 16.53 8.90 -12.77
C TRP A 115 17.02 7.88 -11.75
N GLU A 116 16.26 7.62 -10.69
CA GLU A 116 16.62 6.66 -9.65
C GLU A 116 15.96 5.30 -9.94
N THR A 117 16.70 4.24 -9.60
CA THR A 117 16.22 2.85 -9.65
C THR A 117 15.79 2.35 -8.28
N TYR A 118 16.04 3.12 -7.21
CA TYR A 118 15.60 2.82 -5.85
C TYR A 118 14.47 3.77 -5.44
N GLY A 119 13.58 3.30 -4.57
CA GLY A 119 12.49 4.10 -4.04
C GLY A 119 11.98 3.58 -2.70
N GLU A 120 11.06 4.32 -2.10
CA GLU A 120 10.44 3.99 -0.82
C GLU A 120 8.92 3.96 -0.93
N VAL A 121 8.27 3.02 -0.23
CA VAL A 121 6.82 2.96 -0.09
C VAL A 121 6.38 4.00 0.93
N LEU A 122 5.64 5.00 0.48
CA LEU A 122 5.04 6.01 1.36
C LEU A 122 3.80 5.45 2.06
N ARG A 123 2.94 4.75 1.33
CA ARG A 123 1.71 4.13 1.85
C ARG A 123 1.20 3.02 0.96
N VAL A 124 0.46 2.11 1.56
CA VAL A 124 -0.32 1.10 0.84
C VAL A 124 -1.69 1.69 0.52
N ILE A 125 -2.08 1.61 -0.75
CA ILE A 125 -3.36 2.12 -1.27
C ILE A 125 -4.43 1.03 -1.19
N THR A 126 -4.09 -0.16 -1.67
CA THR A 126 -5.00 -1.31 -1.70
C THR A 126 -4.23 -2.56 -1.29
N ARG A 127 -4.82 -3.35 -0.38
CA ARG A 127 -4.25 -4.63 0.07
C ARG A 127 -4.57 -5.73 -0.93
N ALA A 128 -3.60 -6.59 -1.20
CA ALA A 128 -3.80 -7.75 -2.07
C ALA A 128 -4.11 -9.05 -1.32
N LYS A 129 -3.82 -9.10 -0.02
CA LYS A 129 -4.01 -10.28 0.83
C LYS A 129 -4.75 -9.85 2.08
N ASP A 130 -5.95 -10.38 2.30
CA ASP A 130 -6.69 -10.25 3.57
C ASP A 130 -6.53 -11.48 4.47
N PHE A 131 -6.00 -12.57 3.91
CA PHE A 131 -5.84 -13.85 4.58
C PHE A 131 -4.42 -14.39 4.40
N ILE A 132 -3.99 -15.17 5.39
CA ILE A 132 -2.74 -15.93 5.38
C ILE A 132 -3.09 -17.38 5.73
N ILE A 133 -2.67 -18.30 4.88
CA ILE A 133 -2.73 -19.73 5.17
C ILE A 133 -1.39 -20.13 5.78
N GLY A 134 -1.44 -20.99 6.79
CA GLY A 134 -0.24 -21.58 7.34
C GLY A 134 -0.53 -22.78 8.22
N THR A 135 0.55 -23.42 8.64
CA THR A 135 0.52 -24.67 9.40
C THR A 135 1.21 -24.49 10.75
N PHE A 136 0.63 -25.04 11.81
CA PHE A 136 1.29 -25.12 13.11
C PHE A 136 2.30 -26.27 13.11
N LEU A 137 3.59 -25.94 13.25
CA LEU A 137 4.69 -26.90 13.25
C LEU A 137 5.51 -26.81 14.54
N PRO A 138 6.14 -27.90 15.00
CA PRO A 138 6.97 -27.89 16.19
C PRO A 138 8.22 -27.03 15.97
N ARG A 139 8.52 -26.16 16.94
CA ARG A 139 9.78 -25.42 17.03
C ARG A 139 10.29 -25.49 18.47
N GLY A 140 11.11 -26.50 18.75
CA GLY A 140 11.52 -26.84 20.11
C GLY A 140 10.32 -27.35 20.91
N LYS A 141 10.04 -26.73 22.06
CA LYS A 141 8.94 -27.14 22.97
C LYS A 141 7.59 -26.46 22.67
N ARG A 142 7.51 -25.62 21.63
CA ARG A 142 6.31 -24.84 21.29
C ARG A 142 5.91 -25.07 19.83
N LEU A 143 4.63 -24.89 19.54
CA LEU A 143 4.15 -24.78 18.16
C LEU A 143 4.41 -23.37 17.63
N LYS A 144 4.86 -23.29 16.38
CA LYS A 144 4.99 -22.05 15.62
C LYS A 144 4.08 -22.12 14.39
N PHE A 145 3.35 -21.05 14.12
CA PHE A 145 2.63 -20.88 12.87
C PHE A 145 3.63 -20.53 11.76
N ILE A 146 3.65 -21.33 10.69
CA ILE A 146 4.48 -21.15 9.51
C ILE A 146 3.55 -20.86 8.32
N PRO A 147 3.60 -19.64 7.73
CA PRO A 147 2.87 -19.33 6.52
C PRO A 147 3.31 -20.22 5.36
N ASP A 148 2.36 -20.60 4.52
CA ASP A 148 2.64 -21.35 3.29
C ASP A 148 3.34 -20.45 2.25
N ASP A 149 3.00 -19.16 2.24
CA ASP A 149 3.73 -18.16 1.45
C ASP A 149 5.12 -17.95 2.04
N GLU A 150 6.15 -18.47 1.37
CA GLU A 150 7.55 -18.35 1.76
C GLU A 150 7.98 -16.89 2.00
N LYS A 151 7.40 -15.92 1.28
CA LYS A 151 7.72 -14.49 1.42
C LYS A 151 7.29 -13.91 2.78
N LEU A 152 6.40 -14.62 3.49
CA LEU A 152 5.90 -14.24 4.81
C LEU A 152 6.61 -14.98 5.95
N GLN A 153 7.45 -15.98 5.67
CA GLN A 153 8.05 -16.83 6.72
C GLN A 153 9.07 -16.08 7.61
N ASP A 154 9.72 -15.04 7.07
CA ASP A 154 10.62 -14.15 7.81
C ASP A 154 9.90 -13.01 8.54
N LYS A 155 8.59 -12.83 8.29
CA LYS A 155 7.80 -11.80 8.98
C LYS A 155 7.43 -12.25 10.38
N LEU A 156 7.32 -11.28 11.29
CA LEU A 156 6.80 -11.52 12.63
C LEU A 156 5.27 -11.61 12.56
N ILE A 157 4.72 -12.82 12.75
CA ILE A 157 3.27 -13.06 12.72
C ILE A 157 2.80 -13.51 14.10
N THR A 158 1.83 -12.78 14.65
CA THR A 158 1.12 -13.14 15.88
C THR A 158 -0.23 -13.71 15.51
N VAL A 159 -0.48 -14.96 15.88
CA VAL A 159 -1.75 -15.64 15.63
C VAL A 159 -2.62 -15.55 16.88
N LYS A 160 -3.85 -15.07 16.70
CA LYS A 160 -4.93 -15.07 17.70
C LYS A 160 -6.00 -16.09 17.31
N TYR A 161 -6.70 -16.62 18.29
CA TYR A 161 -7.78 -17.58 18.13
C TYR A 161 -8.66 -17.55 19.39
N ASP A 162 -9.83 -18.17 19.32
CA ASP A 162 -10.76 -18.31 20.45
C ASP A 162 -10.17 -19.17 21.58
N GLN A 163 -10.71 -19.04 22.80
CA GLN A 163 -10.16 -19.73 23.98
C GLN A 163 -10.30 -21.25 23.92
N ASP A 164 -11.31 -21.74 23.22
CA ASP A 164 -11.58 -23.16 22.99
C ASP A 164 -10.78 -23.75 21.81
N PHE A 165 -10.10 -22.89 21.04
CA PHE A 165 -9.20 -23.34 19.99
C PHE A 165 -7.87 -23.82 20.56
N LEU A 166 -7.54 -25.09 20.31
CA LEU A 166 -6.26 -25.68 20.68
C LEU A 166 -5.42 -25.93 19.42
N PRO A 167 -4.35 -25.13 19.17
CA PRO A 167 -3.42 -25.44 18.09
C PRO A 167 -2.74 -26.78 18.34
N VAL A 168 -2.70 -27.62 17.31
CA VAL A 168 -1.98 -28.90 17.33
C VAL A 168 -1.00 -28.98 16.16
N GLU A 169 0.00 -29.84 16.30
CA GLU A 169 0.97 -30.08 15.24
C GLU A 169 0.31 -30.55 13.94
N GLY A 170 0.77 -30.01 12.81
CA GLY A 170 0.28 -30.35 11.48
C GLY A 170 -1.04 -29.67 11.12
N MET A 171 -1.70 -28.97 12.04
CA MET A 171 -2.95 -28.27 11.76
C MET A 171 -2.73 -27.10 10.81
N LYS A 172 -3.38 -27.13 9.66
CA LYS A 172 -3.41 -26.07 8.66
C LYS A 172 -4.65 -25.21 8.85
N VAL A 173 -4.46 -23.90 8.87
CA VAL A 173 -5.51 -22.92 9.18
C VAL A 173 -5.51 -21.77 8.17
N LEU A 174 -6.71 -21.26 7.89
CA LEU A 174 -6.91 -19.98 7.22
C LEU A 174 -7.02 -18.91 8.30
N CYS A 175 -6.13 -17.91 8.25
CA CYS A 175 -6.13 -16.81 9.20
C CYS A 175 -6.45 -15.49 8.49
N ARG A 176 -7.37 -14.70 9.04
CA ARG A 176 -7.66 -13.34 8.57
C ARG A 176 -6.70 -12.34 9.18
N ILE A 177 -6.16 -11.43 8.38
CA ILE A 177 -5.28 -10.38 8.84
C ILE A 177 -6.12 -9.32 9.58
N GLN A 178 -5.79 -9.06 10.84
CA GLN A 178 -6.40 -8.00 11.65
C GLN A 178 -5.54 -6.74 11.68
N LYS A 179 -4.22 -6.88 11.54
CA LYS A 179 -3.28 -5.76 11.53
C LYS A 179 -2.10 -6.04 10.62
N TYR A 180 -1.81 -5.08 9.75
CA TYR A 180 -0.58 -5.01 8.96
C TYR A 180 0.46 -4.15 9.71
N GLY A 181 1.73 -4.50 9.61
CA GLY A 181 2.80 -3.79 10.32
C GLY A 181 4.09 -4.60 10.40
N THR A 182 5.05 -4.08 11.16
CA THR A 182 6.27 -4.81 11.54
C THR A 182 5.93 -6.18 12.16
N ALA A 183 4.87 -6.22 12.97
CA ALA A 183 4.20 -7.45 13.39
C ALA A 183 2.83 -7.52 12.72
N ILE A 184 2.60 -8.59 11.96
CA ILE A 184 1.29 -8.90 11.39
C ILE A 184 0.48 -9.63 12.47
N VAL A 185 -0.73 -9.17 12.74
CA VAL A 185 -1.65 -9.88 13.64
C VAL A 185 -2.71 -10.54 12.79
N VAL A 186 -2.85 -11.84 12.95
CA VAL A 186 -3.87 -12.63 12.26
C VAL A 186 -4.77 -13.33 13.26
N TYR A 187 -5.98 -13.65 12.83
CA TYR A 187 -6.97 -14.40 13.60
C TYR A 187 -7.33 -15.69 12.87
N VAL A 188 -7.28 -16.83 13.55
CA VAL A 188 -7.71 -18.11 12.97
C VAL A 188 -9.19 -18.04 12.65
N GLU A 189 -9.52 -18.10 11.36
CA GLU A 189 -10.90 -18.04 10.89
C GLU A 189 -11.51 -19.45 10.76
N ARG A 190 -10.72 -20.39 10.24
CA ARG A 190 -11.11 -21.81 10.19
C ARG A 190 -9.92 -22.73 10.07
N VAL A 191 -10.11 -23.96 10.52
CA VAL A 191 -9.23 -25.09 10.19
C VAL A 191 -9.50 -25.52 8.75
N ILE A 192 -8.43 -25.68 7.97
CA ILE A 192 -8.48 -26.20 6.60
C ILE A 192 -8.35 -27.73 6.62
N GLY A 193 -7.48 -28.25 7.49
CA GLY A 193 -7.21 -29.68 7.64
C GLY A 193 -5.89 -29.91 8.34
N TYR A 194 -5.32 -31.11 8.17
CA TYR A 194 -3.98 -31.46 8.64
C TYR A 194 -3.03 -31.65 7.44
N LYS A 195 -1.73 -31.45 7.68
CA LYS A 195 -0.68 -31.52 6.65
C LYS A 195 -0.70 -32.81 5.82
N ASP A 196 -1.17 -33.92 6.38
CA ASP A 196 -1.18 -35.23 5.72
C ASP A 196 -2.56 -35.61 5.14
N ASP A 197 -3.55 -34.71 5.20
CA ASP A 197 -4.90 -34.97 4.71
C ASP A 197 -4.99 -34.83 3.18
N LEU A 198 -5.69 -35.78 2.54
CA LEU A 198 -5.95 -35.76 1.10
C LEU A 198 -6.67 -34.47 0.67
N GLY A 199 -6.06 -33.70 -0.23
CA GLY A 199 -6.62 -32.48 -0.83
C GLY A 199 -6.19 -31.16 -0.16
N VAL A 200 -5.42 -31.20 0.92
CA VAL A 200 -4.95 -30.00 1.64
C VAL A 200 -3.76 -29.31 0.95
N ASP A 201 -3.01 -30.03 0.11
CA ASP A 201 -1.83 -29.53 -0.60
C ASP A 201 -2.13 -28.68 -1.86
N ILE A 202 -3.40 -28.58 -2.28
CA ILE A 202 -3.81 -27.95 -3.54
C ILE A 202 -4.27 -26.48 -3.34
N LEU A 203 -4.30 -26.00 -2.09
CA LEU A 203 -4.88 -24.70 -1.68
C LEU A 203 -3.84 -23.60 -1.44
#